data_AF-A0A1I2EKC3-F1
#
_entry.id   AF-A0A1I2EKC3-F1
#
_cell.length_a   1.000
_cell.length_b   1.000
_cell.length_c   1.000
_cell.angle_alpha   90.00
_cell.angle_beta   90.00
_cell.angle_gamma   90.00
#
_symmetry.space_group_name_H-M   'P 1'
#
loop_
_entity.id
_entity.type
_entity.pdbx_description
1 polymer ?
#
loop_
_entity_poly.entity_id
_entity_poly.type
_entity_poly.pdbx_seq_one_letter_code
_entity_poly.pdbx_strand_id
1 'polypeptide(L)' 'MAKSKIIWKTLKEIEQEYKISAASLRRYISEDRIGKHYLKREGAGKWYIKESYIKNKYERR' A
#
# COMPACT_ATOMS: atom_id res chain seq x y z
N MET A 1 0.05 -22.46 -12.86
CA MET A 1 0.56 -21.54 -11.81
C MET A 1 -0.16 -20.21 -11.96
N ALA A 2 -1.09 -19.87 -11.05
CA ALA A 2 -1.79 -18.60 -11.11
C ALA A 2 -0.78 -17.46 -10.89
N LYS A 3 -0.53 -16.63 -11.91
CA LYS A 3 0.21 -15.37 -11.72
C LYS A 3 -0.64 -14.53 -10.76
N SER A 4 -0.29 -14.47 -9.47
CA SER A 4 -0.93 -13.55 -8.54
C SER A 4 -0.83 -12.15 -9.15
N LYS A 5 -1.98 -11.62 -9.58
CA LYS A 5 -2.05 -10.32 -10.22
C LYS A 5 -1.50 -9.30 -9.22
N ILE A 6 -0.43 -8.61 -9.58
CA ILE A 6 0.10 -7.55 -8.74
C ILE A 6 -0.89 -6.40 -8.81
N ILE A 7 -1.67 -6.23 -7.75
CA ILE A 7 -2.62 -5.13 -7.60
C ILE A 7 -1.92 -4.00 -6.85
N TRP A 8 -1.84 -2.84 -7.49
CA TRP A 8 -1.37 -1.60 -6.88
C TRP A 8 -2.58 -0.77 -6.53
N LYS A 9 -2.68 -0.33 -5.28
CA LYS A 9 -3.75 0.54 -4.81
C LYS A 9 -3.16 1.84 -4.29
N THR A 10 -3.85 2.93 -4.56
CA THR A 10 -3.53 4.23 -3.96
C THR A 10 -3.77 4.21 -2.46
N LEU A 11 -3.19 5.16 -1.74
CA LEU A 11 -3.45 5.33 -0.31
C LEU A 11 -4.95 5.51 -0.01
N LYS A 12 -5.69 6.18 -0.90
CA LYS A 12 -7.15 6.40 -0.75
C LYS A 12 -7.94 5.10 -0.91
N GLU A 13 -7.63 4.29 -1.92
CA GLU A 13 -8.28 2.98 -2.09
C GLU A 13 -8.04 2.08 -0.88
N ILE A 14 -6.80 2.05 -0.38
CA ILE A 14 -6.46 1.26 0.81
C ILE A 14 -7.23 1.74 2.04
N GLU A 15 -7.37 3.06 2.20
CA GLU A 15 -8.15 3.64 3.30
C GLU A 15 -9.63 3.29 3.23
N GLN A 16 -10.23 3.27 2.04
CA GLN A 16 -11.63 2.92 1.87
C GLN A 16 -11.90 1.42 2.11
N GLU A 17 -11.07 0.54 1.53
CA GLU A 17 -11.27 -0.91 1.56
C GLU A 17 -10.81 -1.55 2.88
N TYR A 18 -9.63 -1.19 3.37
CA TYR A 18 -9.02 -1.81 4.55
C TYR A 18 -9.22 -0.99 5.83
N LYS A 19 -9.88 0.17 5.74
CA LYS A 19 -10.07 1.11 6.86
C LYS A 19 -8.74 1.54 7.51
N ILE A 20 -7.66 1.57 6.74
CA ILE A 20 -6.33 2.00 7.20
C ILE A 20 -6.11 3.45 6.79
N SER A 21 -5.84 4.34 7.74
CA SER A 21 -5.65 5.76 7.42
C SER A 21 -4.53 5.98 6.39
N ALA A 22 -4.86 6.74 5.34
CA ALA A 22 -3.91 7.16 4.30
C ALA A 22 -2.78 8.01 4.90
N ALA A 23 -3.08 8.80 5.94
CA ALA A 23 -2.09 9.58 6.67
C ALA A 23 -1.07 8.69 7.39
N SER A 24 -1.53 7.62 8.05
CA SER A 24 -0.64 6.63 8.68
C SER A 24 0.24 5.92 7.65
N LEU A 25 -0.33 5.52 6.50
CA LEU A 25 0.45 4.91 5.42
C LEU A 25 1.50 5.87 4.87
N ARG A 26 1.15 7.14 4.70
CA ARG A 26 2.09 8.18 4.25
C ARG A 26 3.21 8.39 5.25
N ARG A 27 2.92 8.38 6.55
CA ARG A 27 3.94 8.42 7.60
C ARG A 27 4.88 7.21 7.53
N TYR A 28 4.35 6.00 7.35
CA TYR A 28 5.17 4.80 7.19
C TYR A 28 6.05 4.81 5.95
N ILE A 29 5.59 5.43 4.86
CA ILE A 29 6.41 5.66 3.67
C ILE A 29 7.56 6.61 4.01
N SER A 30 7.28 7.73 4.68
CA SER A 30 8.33 8.69 5.09
C SER A 30 9.32 8.10 6.10
N GLU A 31 8.89 7.18 6.94
CA GLU A 31 9.73 6.46 7.90
C GLU A 31 10.46 5.24 7.26
N ASP A 32 10.38 5.05 5.94
CA ASP A 32 10.94 3.90 5.20
C ASP A 32 10.50 2.52 5.74
N ARG A 33 9.35 2.46 6.42
CA ARG A 33 8.80 1.23 7.01
C ARG A 33 8.11 0.32 5.99
N ILE A 34 7.98 0.78 4.75
CA ILE A 34 7.43 0.01 3.63
C ILE A 34 8.53 -0.14 2.60
N GLY A 35 8.91 -1.39 2.32
CA GLY A 35 9.96 -1.68 1.35
C GLY A 35 9.63 -1.12 -0.04
N LYS A 36 10.66 -0.61 -0.74
CA LYS A 36 10.55 0.02 -2.07
C LYS A 36 9.87 -0.89 -3.10
N HIS A 37 9.97 -2.21 -2.97
CA HIS A 37 9.31 -3.18 -3.85
C HIS A 37 7.80 -3.29 -3.64
N TYR A 38 7.27 -2.75 -2.53
CA TYR A 38 5.84 -2.60 -2.26
C TYR A 38 5.32 -1.20 -2.53
N LEU A 39 6.19 -0.24 -2.90
CA LEU A 39 5.83 1.14 -3.16
C LEU A 39 5.99 1.49 -4.64
N LYS A 40 5.05 2.26 -5.17
CA LYS A 40 5.13 2.86 -6.49
C LYS A 40 4.67 4.31 -6.39
N ARG A 41 5.38 5.22 -7.05
CA ARG A 41 5.02 6.63 -7.13
C ARG A 41 4.64 6.96 -8.57
N GLU A 42 3.52 7.65 -8.74
CA GLU A 42 3.09 8.13 -10.05
C GLU A 42 2.92 9.66 -10.00
N GLY A 43 3.73 10.37 -10.78
CA GLY A 43 3.72 11.84 -10.81
C GLY A 43 4.05 12.50 -9.47
N ALA A 44 3.60 13.75 -9.34
CA ALA A 44 3.81 14.56 -8.14
C ALA A 44 2.76 14.21 -7.06
N GLY A 45 3.09 13.25 -6.20
CA GLY A 45 2.39 13.05 -4.92
C GLY A 45 1.38 11.91 -4.85
N LYS A 46 1.19 11.10 -5.90
CA LYS A 46 0.40 9.87 -5.79
C LYS A 46 1.30 8.69 -5.43
N TRP A 47 1.02 8.11 -4.26
CA TRP A 47 1.64 6.89 -3.78
C TRP A 47 0.69 5.72 -3.92
N TYR A 48 1.25 4.62 -4.42
CA TYR A 48 0.62 3.34 -4.58
C TYR A 48 1.37 2.32 -3.73
N ILE A 49 0.61 1.45 -3.09
CA ILE A 49 1.15 0.33 -2.30
C ILE A 49 0.62 -0.96 -2.92
N LYS A 50 1.46 -2.00 -2.98
CA LYS A 50 1.01 -3.34 -3.36
C LYS A 50 -0.02 -3.83 -2.35
N GLU A 51 -1.16 -4.26 -2.83
CA GLU A 51 -2.24 -4.79 -1.99
C GLU A 51 -1.76 -5.98 -1.12
N SER A 52 -0.88 -6.82 -1.66
CA SER A 52 -0.33 -7.98 -0.94
C SER A 52 0.40 -7.61 0.35
N TYR A 53 1.05 -6.44 0.41
CA TYR A 53 1.68 -5.94 1.64
C TYR A 53 0.61 -5.58 2.69
N ILE A 54 -0.47 -4.94 2.27
CA ILE A 54 -1.57 -4.56 3.16
C ILE A 54 -2.25 -5.80 3.71
N LYS A 55 -2.63 -6.75 2.84
CA LYS A 55 -3.22 -8.03 3.25
C LYS A 55 -2.32 -8.77 4.23
N ASN A 56 -1.04 -8.92 3.90
CA ASN A 56 -0.09 -9.62 4.79
C ASN A 56 0.07 -8.96 6.16
N LYS A 57 0.05 -7.61 6.22
CA LYS A 57 0.32 -6.84 7.45
C LYS A 57 -0.92 -6.56 8.30
N TYR A 58 -2.10 -6.44 7.69
CA TYR A 58 -3.31 -5.96 8.35
C TYR A 58 -4.47 -6.96 8.34
N GLU A 59 -4.56 -7.89 7.37
CA GLU A 59 -5.60 -8.93 7.33
C GLU A 59 -5.32 -10.08 8.30
N ARG A 60 -4.08 -10.17 8.82
CA ARG A 60 -3.67 -11.15 9.84
C ARG A 60 -4.03 -10.77 11.28
N ARG A 61 -4.98 -9.86 11.50
CA ARG A 61 -5.46 -9.47 12.84
C ARG A 61 -6.86 -9.99 13.11
#